data_AF-C7CH78-F1
#
_entry.id   AF-C7CH78-F1
#
_cell.length_a   1.000
_cell.length_b   1.000
_cell.length_c   1.000
_cell.angle_alpha   90.00
_cell.angle_beta   90.00
_cell.angle_gamma   90.00
#
_symmetry.space_group_name_H-M   'P 1'
#
loop_
_entity.id
_entity.type
_entity.pdbx_description
1 polymer ?
#
loop_
_entity_poly.entity_id
_entity_poly.type
_entity_poly.pdbx_seq_one_letter_code
_entity_poly.pdbx_strand_id
1 'polypeptide(L)' 'MSQSFDTLRRFLAEEMRMSHIYQPLMLKALLEGGGWASTRSVATAFLERDESQIDYYSEIVKRMPGRVLAAHGLVERGG' A
#
# COMPACT_ATOMS: atom_id res chain seq x y z
N MET A 1 22.00 -18.41 -14.29
CA MET A 1 20.77 -17.79 -13.76
C MET A 1 19.61 -18.10 -14.71
N SER A 2 18.36 -18.10 -14.25
CA SER A 2 17.22 -18.35 -15.14
C SER A 2 16.96 -17.09 -15.99
N GLN A 3 16.49 -17.29 -17.23
CA GLN A 3 16.15 -16.18 -18.15
C GLN A 3 15.16 -15.18 -17.52
N SER A 4 14.21 -15.67 -16.72
CA SER A 4 13.24 -14.85 -15.99
C SER A 4 13.89 -13.96 -14.94
N PHE A 5 14.89 -14.46 -14.20
CA PHE A 5 15.63 -13.67 -13.23
C PHE A 5 16.40 -12.54 -13.92
N ASP A 6 17.13 -12.85 -15.00
CA ASP A 6 17.93 -11.86 -15.72
C ASP A 6 17.06 -10.76 -16.34
N THR A 7 15.86 -11.12 -16.80
CA THR A 7 14.86 -10.18 -17.32
C THR A 7 14.35 -9.26 -16.21
N LEU A 8 13.94 -9.82 -15.06
CA LEU A 8 13.48 -9.02 -13.92
C LEU A 8 14.58 -8.10 -13.39
N ARG A 9 15.82 -8.60 -13.28
CA ARG A 9 16.98 -7.82 -12.84
C ARG A 9 17.23 -6.64 -13.77
N ARG A 10 17.24 -6.86 -15.09
CA ARG A 10 17.43 -5.78 -16.07
C ARG A 10 16.31 -4.76 -15.99
N PHE A 11 15.05 -5.21 -15.91
CA PHE A 11 13.92 -4.31 -15.76
C PHE A 11 14.07 -3.42 -14.53
N LEU A 12 14.35 -4.01 -13.36
CA LEU A 12 14.50 -3.27 -12.11
C LEU A 12 15.68 -2.29 -12.11
N ALA A 13 16.78 -2.63 -12.77
CA ALA A 13 18.01 -1.84 -12.74
C ALA A 13 18.08 -0.75 -13.81
N GLU A 14 17.51 -0.99 -14.99
CA GLU A 14 17.78 -0.18 -16.18
C GLU A 14 16.50 0.38 -16.83
N GLU A 15 15.35 -0.27 -16.68
CA GLU A 15 14.12 0.07 -17.43
C GLU A 15 13.02 0.69 -16.55
N MET A 16 12.95 0.31 -15.27
CA MET A 16 11.90 0.76 -14.35
C MET A 16 12.06 2.25 -14.07
N ARG A 17 11.04 3.03 -14.44
CA ARG A 17 11.02 4.47 -14.20
C ARG A 17 10.43 4.75 -12.81
N MET A 18 11.15 5.52 -12.01
CA MET A 18 10.71 5.99 -10.69
C MET A 18 9.73 7.16 -10.81
N SER A 19 8.69 7.04 -11.63
CA SER A 19 7.65 8.06 -11.78
C SER A 19 6.45 7.84 -10.85
N HIS A 20 6.23 6.61 -10.37
CA HIS A 20 5.19 6.30 -9.39
C HIS A 20 5.50 5.01 -8.62
N ILE A 21 4.92 4.84 -7.43
CA ILE A 21 5.11 3.65 -6.58
C ILE A 21 4.45 2.36 -7.11
N TYR A 22 3.65 2.44 -8.19
CA TYR A 22 2.81 1.33 -8.64
C TYR A 22 3.60 0.12 -9.13
N GLN A 23 4.58 0.33 -10.01
CA GLN A 23 5.38 -0.77 -10.56
C GLN A 23 6.21 -1.48 -9.46
N PRO A 24 6.93 -0.76 -8.57
CA PRO A 24 7.62 -1.38 -7.43
C PRO A 24 6.67 -2.17 -6.52
N LEU A 25 5.50 -1.63 -6.18
CA LEU A 25 4.57 -2.30 -5.27
C LEU A 25 3.91 -3.53 -5.90
N MET A 26 3.60 -3.50 -7.20
CA MET A 26 3.09 -4.67 -7.91
C MET A 26 4.13 -5.80 -7.91
N LEU A 27 5.38 -5.49 -8.25
CA LEU A 27 6.46 -6.47 -8.28
C LEU A 27 6.73 -7.05 -6.88
N LYS A 28 6.70 -6.21 -5.84
CA LYS A 28 6.81 -6.67 -4.45
C LYS A 28 5.70 -7.65 -4.09
N ALA A 29 4.44 -7.31 -4.37
CA ALA A 29 3.31 -8.18 -4.07
C ALA A 29 3.39 -9.54 -4.78
N LEU A 30 3.80 -9.54 -6.06
CA LEU A 30 4.01 -10.77 -6.82
C LEU A 30 5.14 -11.63 -6.21
N LEU A 31 6.27 -11.03 -5.84
CA LEU A 31 7.40 -11.76 -5.27
C LEU A 31 7.06 -12.36 -3.91
N GLU A 32 6.36 -11.62 -3.04
CA GLU A 32 5.91 -12.12 -1.73
C GLU A 32 4.87 -13.25 -1.87
N GLY A 33 4.06 -13.22 -2.94
CA GLY A 33 3.09 -14.26 -3.26
C GLY A 33 3.63 -15.42 -4.12
N GLY A 34 4.96 -15.57 -4.25
CA GLY A 34 5.56 -16.68 -5.00
C GLY A 34 5.31 -16.61 -6.52
N GLY A 35 5.19 -15.40 -7.06
CA GLY A 35 4.90 -15.13 -8.46
C GLY A 35 3.43 -14.86 -8.77
N TRP A 36 2.55 -14.86 -7.76
CA TRP A 36 1.12 -14.60 -7.94
C TRP A 36 0.58 -13.59 -6.92
N ALA A 37 -0.30 -12.72 -7.37
CA ALA A 37 -1.10 -11.84 -6.52
C ALA A 37 -2.41 -11.53 -7.23
N SER A 38 -3.51 -11.43 -6.47
CA SER A 38 -4.77 -10.96 -7.02
C SER A 38 -4.70 -9.46 -7.31
N THR A 39 -5.47 -8.99 -8.29
CA THR A 39 -5.60 -7.54 -8.56
C THR A 39 -6.11 -6.79 -7.33
N ARG A 40 -7.01 -7.40 -6.56
CA ARG A 40 -7.53 -6.83 -5.31
C ARG A 40 -6.45 -6.66 -4.25
N SER A 41 -5.61 -7.67 -4.02
CA SER A 41 -4.53 -7.58 -3.02
C SER A 41 -3.51 -6.50 -3.38
N VAL A 42 -3.19 -6.35 -4.67
CA VAL A 42 -2.28 -5.29 -5.14
C VAL A 42 -2.90 -3.91 -4.93
N ALA A 43 -4.18 -3.74 -5.30
CA ALA A 43 -4.88 -2.48 -5.11
C ALA A 43 -4.97 -2.09 -3.62
N THR A 44 -5.22 -3.06 -2.73
CA THR A 44 -5.19 -2.84 -1.27
C THR A 44 -3.81 -2.40 -0.80
N ALA A 45 -2.74 -3.06 -1.26
CA ALA A 45 -1.36 -2.68 -0.90
C ALA A 45 -0.97 -1.27 -1.42
N PHE A 46 -1.56 -0.83 -2.54
CA PHE A 46 -1.37 0.55 -3.02
C PHE A 46 -2.08 1.54 -2.09
N LEU A 47 -3.34 1.25 -1.74
CA LEU A 47 -4.13 2.10 -0.84
C LEU A 47 -3.49 2.24 0.55
N GLU A 48 -2.94 1.15 1.10
CA GLU A 48 -2.23 1.13 2.38
C GLU A 48 -0.96 1.99 2.42
N ARG A 49 -0.41 2.36 1.25
CA ARG A 49 0.83 3.13 1.13
C ARG A 49 0.64 4.51 0.52
N ASP A 50 -0.60 4.87 0.17
CA ASP A 50 -0.91 6.21 -0.30
C ASP A 50 -1.02 7.15 0.89
N GLU A 51 0.06 7.88 1.17
CA GLU A 51 0.15 8.84 2.28
C GLU A 51 -1.01 9.86 2.26
N SER A 52 -1.44 10.30 1.07
CA SER A 52 -2.55 11.25 0.95
C SER A 52 -3.88 10.65 1.43
N GLN A 53 -4.09 9.35 1.22
CA GLN A 53 -5.27 8.64 1.70
C GLN A 53 -5.18 8.37 3.20
N ILE A 54 -4.00 8.02 3.71
CA ILE A 54 -3.77 7.84 5.16
C ILE A 54 -4.09 9.15 5.90
N ASP A 55 -3.58 10.28 5.42
CA ASP A 55 -3.83 11.59 6.02
C ASP A 55 -5.32 11.96 5.97
N TYR A 56 -5.96 11.77 4.82
CA TYR A 56 -7.39 12.04 4.66
C TYR A 56 -8.23 11.20 5.63
N TYR A 57 -8.02 9.88 5.69
CA TYR A 57 -8.77 9.01 6.58
C TYR A 57 -8.44 9.24 8.06
N SER A 58 -7.22 9.67 8.38
CA SER A 58 -6.84 10.04 9.75
C SER A 58 -7.71 11.20 10.27
N GLU A 59 -7.94 12.22 9.46
CA GLU A 59 -8.84 13.32 9.80
C GLU A 59 -10.29 12.86 9.96
N ILE A 60 -10.77 12.00 9.05
CA ILE A 60 -12.13 11.46 9.09
C ILE A 60 -12.36 10.64 10.37
N VAL A 61 -11.41 9.78 10.74
CA VAL A 61 -11.48 8.91 11.92
C VAL A 61 -11.53 9.74 13.21
N LYS A 62 -10.70 10.79 13.32
CA LYS A 62 -10.71 11.69 14.49
C LYS A 62 -12.04 12.45 14.63
N ARG A 63 -12.67 12.82 13.51
CA ARG A 63 -13.87 13.67 13.49
C ARG A 63 -15.16 12.93 13.83
N MET A 64 -15.56 11.96 13.02
CA MET A 64 -16.90 11.37 13.15
C MET A 64 -16.92 10.17 14.09
N PRO A 65 -16.28 9.03 13.77
CA PRO A 65 -16.33 7.86 14.64
C PRO A 65 -15.59 8.11 15.95
N GLY A 66 -14.41 8.75 15.93
CA GLY A 66 -13.65 9.05 17.15
C GLY A 66 -14.42 9.94 18.12
N ARG A 67 -15.08 11.01 17.64
CA ARG A 67 -15.92 11.88 18.48
C ARG A 67 -17.12 11.14 19.06
N VAL A 68 -17.82 10.34 18.25
CA VAL A 68 -19.03 9.62 18.69
C VAL A 68 -18.69 8.55 19.72
N LEU A 69 -17.65 7.74 19.47
CA LEU A 69 -17.25 6.67 20.38
C LEU A 69 -16.69 7.22 21.70
N ALA A 70 -15.93 8.32 21.65
CA ALA A 70 -15.43 8.99 22.86
C ALA A 70 -16.58 9.56 23.71
N ALA A 71 -17.63 10.10 23.09
CA ALA A 71 -18.82 10.57 23.80
C ALA A 71 -19.57 9.46 24.53
N HIS A 72 -19.44 8.21 24.08
CA HIS A 72 -20.00 7.03 24.74
C HIS A 72 -19.01 6.36 25.72
N GLY A 73 -17.82 6.95 25.93
CA GLY A 73 -16.78 6.37 26.80
C GLY A 73 -16.17 5.07 26.27
N LEU A 74 -16.32 4.78 24.97
CA LEU A 74 -15.85 3.52 24.37
C LEU A 74 -14.40 3.58 23.90
N VAL A 75 -13.87 4.79 23.66
CA VAL A 75 -12.48 5.02 23.24
C VAL A 75 -11.94 6.31 23.88
N GLU A 76 -10.64 6.34 24.14
CA GLU A 76 -9.93 7.56 24.54
C GLU A 76 -9.35 8.29 23.32
N ARG A 77 -9.25 9.62 23.39
CA ARG A 77 -8.58 10.40 22.33
C ARG A 77 -7.07 10.26 22.45
N GLY A 78 -6.50 9.24 21.81
CA GLY A 78 -5.07 9.16 21.51
C GLY A 78 -4.74 10.04 20.30
N GLY A 79 -3.65 10.81 20.40
CA GLY A 79 -3.21 11.79 19.38
C GLY A 79 -3.06 11.22 17.98
#